data_AF-A0A846W9N0-F1
#
_entry.id   AF-A0A846W9N0-F1
#
_cell.length_a   1.000
_cell.length_b   1.000
_cell.length_c   1.000
_cell.angle_alpha   90.00
_cell.angle_beta   90.00
_cell.angle_gamma   90.00
#
_symmetry.space_group_name_H-M   'P 1'
#
loop_
_entity.id
_entity.type
_entity.pdbx_description
1 polymer ?
#
loop_
_entity_poly.entity_id
_entity_poly.type
_entity_poly.pdbx_seq_one_letter_code
_entity_poly.pdbx_strand_id
1 'polypeptide(L)'
;MFIASVHTVMGIALLAAGDQDTELSFWFTLFGVVGVGLGLAMIDLERARGFVPAPVLGTLALVTACGLIYQPLSGFVTLLVPVGVGALGWWRARNALVAA
;
A
#
# COMPACT_ATOMS: atom_id res chain seq x y z
N MET A 1 4.29 5.71 10.37
CA MET A 1 5.60 5.40 10.98
C MET A 1 5.54 4.17 11.88
N PHE A 2 4.73 4.16 12.95
CA PHE A 2 4.63 3.03 13.89
C PHE A 2 4.44 1.64 13.22
N ILE A 3 3.52 1.52 12.27
CA ILE A 3 3.26 0.25 11.55
C ILE A 3 4.48 -0.20 10.74
N ALA A 4 5.14 0.73 10.04
CA ALA A 4 6.33 0.45 9.24
C ALA A 4 7.51 0.02 10.12
N SER A 5 7.71 0.67 11.28
CA SER A 5 8.72 0.26 12.26
C SER A 5 8.43 -1.12 12.85
N VAL A 6 7.18 -1.43 13.16
CA VAL A 6 6.78 -2.78 13.64
C VAL A 6 7.05 -3.84 12.57
N HIS A 7 6.72 -3.57 11.30
CA HIS A 7 7.02 -4.49 10.19
C HIS A 7 8.52 -4.69 9.99
N THR A 8 9.31 -3.62 10.13
CA THR A 8 10.77 -3.68 10.02
C THR A 8 11.37 -4.53 11.13
N VAL A 9 10.96 -4.31 12.38
CA VAL A 9 11.42 -5.09 13.55
C VAL A 9 11.00 -6.55 13.43
N MET A 10 9.77 -6.83 13.00
CA MET A 10 9.29 -8.19 12.75
C MET A 10 10.10 -8.88 11.66
N GLY A 11 10.41 -8.18 10.56
CA GLY A 11 11.26 -8.68 9.47
C GLY A 11 12.67 -9.03 9.95
N ILE A 12 13.28 -8.20 10.79
CA ILE A 12 14.60 -8.47 11.40
C ILE A 12 14.55 -9.69 12.33
N ALA A 13 13.52 -9.80 13.17
CA ALA A 13 13.36 -10.90 14.10
C ALA A 13 13.16 -12.25 13.38
N LEU A 14 12.36 -12.26 12.32
CA LEU A 14 12.15 -13.46 11.50
C LEU A 14 13.42 -13.84 10.70
N LEU A 15 14.17 -12.85 10.18
CA LEU A 15 15.46 -13.10 9.53
C LEU A 15 16.47 -13.74 10.48
N ALA A 16 16.50 -13.30 11.75
CA ALA A 16 17.35 -13.87 12.77
C ALA A 16 16.96 -15.31 13.19
N ALA A 17 15.68 -15.69 13.01
CA ALA A 17 15.18 -17.00 13.39
C ALA A 17 15.57 -18.12 12.42
N GLY A 18 16.00 -17.81 11.18
CA GLY A 18 16.56 -18.77 10.23
C GLY A 18 15.58 -19.82 9.65
N ASP A 19 14.36 -19.90 10.17
CA ASP A 19 13.26 -20.77 9.72
C ASP A 19 12.30 -20.00 8.78
N GLN A 20 12.86 -19.23 7.85
CA GLN A 20 12.10 -18.41 6.93
C GLN A 20 11.95 -19.11 5.59
N ASP A 21 10.70 -19.37 5.21
CA ASP A 21 10.35 -19.57 3.81
C ASP A 21 10.86 -18.35 3.01
N THR A 22 11.90 -18.59 2.22
CA THR A 22 12.66 -17.54 1.53
C THR A 22 11.80 -16.86 0.48
N GLU A 23 10.89 -17.61 -0.14
CA GLU A 23 9.94 -17.10 -1.10
C GLU A 23 8.91 -16.19 -0.40
N LEU A 24 8.35 -16.64 0.72
CA LEU A 24 7.40 -15.85 1.49
C LEU A 24 8.03 -14.55 2.02
N SER A 25 9.28 -14.61 2.47
CA SER A 25 10.02 -13.45 3.00
C SER A 25 10.38 -12.45 1.89
N PHE A 26 10.73 -12.95 0.71
CA PHE A 26 10.96 -12.13 -0.49
C PHE A 26 9.70 -11.35 -0.87
N TRP A 27 8.56 -12.03 -1.03
CA TRP A 27 7.31 -11.37 -1.40
C TRP A 27 6.87 -10.35 -0.35
N PHE A 28 7.03 -10.66 0.96
CA PHE A 28 6.67 -9.75 2.04
C PHE A 28 7.47 -8.46 1.99
N THR A 29 8.79 -8.60 1.80
CA THR A 29 9.70 -7.47 1.73
C THR A 29 9.44 -6.63 0.49
N LEU A 30 9.30 -7.26 -0.68
CA LEU A 30 9.07 -6.58 -1.95
C LEU A 30 7.79 -5.73 -1.87
N PHE A 31 6.67 -6.34 -1.52
CA PHE A 31 5.40 -5.62 -1.42
C PHE A 31 5.37 -4.62 -0.28
N GLY A 32 6.05 -4.89 0.84
CA GLY A 32 6.21 -3.94 1.95
C GLY A 32 6.93 -2.66 1.52
N VAL A 33 8.05 -2.78 0.80
CA VAL A 33 8.82 -1.64 0.28
C VAL A 33 7.98 -0.85 -0.74
N VAL A 34 7.34 -1.56 -1.69
CA VAL A 34 6.46 -0.92 -2.68
C VAL A 34 5.29 -0.20 -2.01
N GLY A 35 4.66 -0.82 -1.00
CA GLY A 35 3.54 -0.24 -0.26
C GLY A 35 3.92 1.04 0.50
N VAL A 36 5.08 1.07 1.16
CA VAL A 36 5.59 2.28 1.83
C VAL A 36 5.87 3.38 0.82
N GLY A 37 6.58 3.08 -0.27
CA GLY A 37 6.89 4.06 -1.31
C GLY A 37 5.62 4.65 -1.95
N LEU A 38 4.65 3.80 -2.25
CA LEU A 38 3.37 4.22 -2.83
C LEU A 38 2.55 5.05 -1.84
N GLY A 39 2.53 4.69 -0.56
CA GLY A 39 1.87 5.47 0.49
C GLY A 39 2.44 6.87 0.63
N LEU A 40 3.77 7.03 0.60
CA LEU A 40 4.42 8.35 0.63
C LEU A 40 4.08 9.17 -0.62
N ALA A 41 4.16 8.55 -1.80
CA ALA A 41 3.81 9.22 -3.05
C ALA A 41 2.34 9.69 -3.07
N MET A 42 1.42 8.90 -2.53
CA MET A 42 0.02 9.27 -2.39
C MET A 42 -0.18 10.47 -1.46
N ILE A 43 0.50 10.49 -0.31
CA ILE A 43 0.45 11.62 0.63
C ILE A 43 0.94 12.90 -0.05
N ASP A 44 2.04 12.84 -0.79
CA ASP A 44 2.60 14.00 -1.49
C ASP A 44 1.66 14.48 -2.60
N LEU A 45 1.06 13.56 -3.37
CA LEU A 45 0.09 13.89 -4.41
C LEU A 45 -1.19 14.50 -3.84
N GLU A 46 -1.72 13.94 -2.75
CA GLU A 46 -2.90 14.46 -2.08
C GLU A 46 -2.64 15.85 -1.49
N ARG A 47 -1.46 16.09 -0.92
CA ARG A 47 -1.04 17.44 -0.47
C ARG A 47 -0.92 18.43 -1.62
N ALA A 48 -0.37 18.01 -2.75
CA ALA A 48 -0.13 18.90 -3.88
C ALA A 48 -1.41 19.21 -4.70
N ARG A 49 -2.36 18.27 -4.76
CA ARG A 49 -3.50 18.34 -5.68
C ARG A 49 -4.87 18.23 -5.00
N GLY A 50 -4.92 17.92 -3.71
CA GLY A 50 -6.15 17.65 -2.95
C GLY A 50 -6.76 16.28 -3.20
N PHE A 51 -6.16 15.45 -4.08
CA PHE A 51 -6.61 14.10 -4.38
C PHE A 51 -5.48 13.24 -4.99
N VAL A 52 -5.64 11.92 -4.94
CA VAL A 52 -4.71 10.97 -5.58
C VAL A 52 -5.17 10.66 -7.02
N PRO A 53 -4.30 10.75 -8.03
CA PRO A 53 -4.64 10.41 -9.42
C PRO A 53 -5.03 8.94 -9.63
N ALA A 54 -5.98 8.68 -10.52
CA ALA A 54 -6.44 7.33 -10.86
C ALA A 54 -5.34 6.32 -11.23
N PRO A 55 -4.28 6.67 -12.00
CA PRO A 55 -3.21 5.72 -12.29
C PRO A 55 -2.50 5.21 -11.03
N VAL A 56 -2.27 6.09 -10.05
CA VAL A 56 -1.60 5.75 -8.78
C VAL A 56 -2.50 4.85 -7.92
N LEU A 57 -3.80 5.13 -7.90
CA LEU A 57 -4.78 4.26 -7.26
C LEU A 57 -4.86 2.88 -7.95
N GLY A 58 -4.76 2.85 -9.27
CA GLY A 58 -4.69 1.61 -10.05
C GLY A 58 -3.45 0.78 -9.69
N THR A 59 -2.29 1.42 -9.54
CA THR A 59 -1.07 0.75 -9.06
C THR A 59 -1.25 0.21 -7.64
N LEU A 60 -1.88 0.96 -6.73
CA LEU A 60 -2.15 0.50 -5.36
C LEU A 60 -3.08 -0.71 -5.34
N ALA A 61 -4.15 -0.66 -6.13
CA ALA A 61 -5.09 -1.76 -6.26
C ALA A 61 -4.41 -3.02 -6.83
N LEU A 62 -3.56 -2.88 -7.84
CA LEU A 62 -2.79 -3.98 -8.41
C LEU A 62 -1.83 -4.59 -7.39
N VAL A 63 -1.05 -3.77 -6.69
CA VAL A 63 -0.10 -4.22 -5.66
C VAL A 63 -0.84 -4.95 -4.53
N THR A 64 -2.01 -4.44 -4.13
CA THR A 64 -2.85 -5.06 -3.11
C THR A 64 -3.39 -6.40 -3.59
N ALA A 65 -3.88 -6.49 -4.83
CA ALA A 65 -4.35 -7.74 -5.42
C ALA A 65 -3.23 -8.78 -5.52
N CYS A 66 -2.03 -8.40 -5.98
CA CYS A 66 -0.88 -9.28 -6.03
C CYS A 66 -0.49 -9.76 -4.62
N GLY A 67 -0.42 -8.86 -3.64
CA GLY A 67 -0.10 -9.24 -2.27
C GLY A 67 -1.10 -10.21 -1.66
N LEU A 68 -2.41 -10.05 -1.94
CA LEU A 68 -3.45 -10.99 -1.49
C LEU A 68 -3.32 -12.39 -2.12
N ILE A 69 -2.72 -12.51 -3.31
CA ILE A 69 -2.50 -13.79 -4.00
C ILE A 69 -1.30 -14.54 -3.41
N TYR A 70 -0.22 -13.82 -3.06
CA TYR A 70 1.08 -14.42 -2.73
C TYR A 70 1.39 -14.50 -1.23
N GLN A 71 0.62 -13.87 -0.33
CA GLN A 71 0.99 -13.69 1.07
C GLN A 71 -0.15 -13.94 2.07
N PRO A 72 0.15 -14.19 3.36
CA PRO A 72 -0.86 -14.25 4.41
C PRO A 72 -1.72 -12.97 4.45
N LEU A 73 -3.04 -13.19 4.42
CA LEU A 73 -4.09 -12.19 4.18
C LEU A 73 -4.04 -10.92 5.04
N SER A 74 -3.50 -10.96 6.27
CA SER A 74 -3.73 -9.89 7.26
C SER A 74 -3.12 -8.54 6.88
N GLY A 75 -1.92 -8.50 6.29
CA GLY A 75 -1.25 -7.25 5.92
C GLY A 75 -1.91 -6.53 4.75
N PHE A 76 -2.23 -7.27 3.68
CA PHE A 76 -2.78 -6.69 2.44
C PHE A 76 -4.25 -6.32 2.53
N VAL A 77 -5.04 -7.00 3.38
CA VAL A 77 -6.42 -6.60 3.65
C VAL A 77 -6.48 -5.15 4.18
N THR A 78 -5.48 -4.72 4.97
CA THR A 78 -5.44 -3.33 5.45
C THR A 78 -5.25 -2.30 4.33
N LEU A 79 -4.66 -2.69 3.19
CA LEU A 79 -4.48 -1.81 2.03
C LEU A 79 -5.77 -1.57 1.24
N LEU A 80 -6.82 -2.39 1.44
CA LEU A 80 -8.14 -2.14 0.87
C LEU A 80 -8.73 -0.82 1.38
N VAL A 81 -8.40 -0.41 2.61
CA VAL A 81 -8.85 0.86 3.20
C VAL A 81 -8.29 2.06 2.42
N PRO A 82 -6.97 2.26 2.26
CA PRO A 82 -6.44 3.36 1.47
C PRO A 82 -6.82 3.28 -0.02
N VAL A 83 -7.01 2.08 -0.60
CA VAL A 83 -7.60 1.95 -1.95
C VAL A 83 -9.00 2.56 -1.99
N GLY A 84 -9.87 2.19 -1.05
CA GLY A 84 -11.24 2.69 -0.97
C GLY A 84 -11.30 4.20 -0.71
N VAL A 85 -10.57 4.68 0.29
CA VAL A 85 -10.52 6.11 0.64
C VAL A 85 -9.97 6.95 -0.52
N GLY A 86 -8.88 6.50 -1.14
CA GLY A 86 -8.28 7.18 -2.29
C GLY A 86 -9.21 7.21 -3.50
N ALA A 87 -9.90 6.11 -3.81
CA ALA A 87 -10.89 6.05 -4.89
C ALA A 87 -12.08 6.99 -4.65
N LEU A 88 -12.59 7.05 -3.42
CA LEU A 88 -13.67 7.98 -3.04
C LEU A 88 -13.23 9.44 -3.16
N GLY A 89 -12.01 9.76 -2.71
CA GLY A 89 -11.42 11.09 -2.84
C GLY A 89 -11.28 11.52 -4.29
N TRP A 90 -10.73 10.65 -5.14
CA TRP A 90 -10.62 10.90 -6.58
C TRP A 90 -11.97 11.12 -7.26
N TRP A 91 -12.96 10.27 -6.95
CA TRP A 91 -14.30 10.41 -7.50
C TRP A 91 -14.95 11.75 -7.15
N ARG A 92 -14.84 12.18 -5.89
CA ARG A 92 -15.34 13.48 -5.43
C ARG A 92 -14.65 14.64 -6.15
N ALA A 93 -13.33 14.59 -6.28
CA ALA A 93 -12.56 15.62 -6.98
C ALA A 93 -12.96 15.71 -8.47
N ARG A 94 -13.13 14.56 -9.14
CA ARG A 94 -13.61 14.51 -10.52
C ARG A 94 -14.98 15.18 -10.68
N ASN A 95 -15.93 14.86 -9.80
CA ASN A 95 -17.28 15.40 -9.89
C ASN A 95 -17.32 16.91 -9.60
N ALA A 96 -16.48 17.40 -8.68
CA ALA A 96 -16.33 18.82 -8.42
C ALA A 96 -15.80 19.57 -9.66
N LEU A 97 -14.85 18.99 -10.39
CA LEU A 97 -14.33 19.56 -11.64
C LEU A 97 -15.35 19.58 -12.78
N VAL A 98 -16.26 18.60 -12.84
CA VAL A 98 -17.33 18.54 -13.86
C VAL A 98 -18.47 19.52 -13.55
N ALA A 99 -18.67 19.86 -12.28
CA ALA A 99 -19.73 20.75 -11.83
C ALA A 99 -19.34 22.26 -11.85
N ALA A 100 -18.07 22.57 -12.08
CA ALA A 100 -17.52 23.93 -12.17
C ALA A 100 -17.45 24.41 -13.63
#